data_AF-A0AA90ZC32-F1
#
_entry.id   AF-A0AA90ZC32-F1
#
_cell.length_a   1.000
_cell.length_b   1.000
_cell.length_c   1.000
_cell.angle_alpha   90.00
_cell.angle_beta   90.00
_cell.angle_gamma   90.00
#
_symmetry.space_group_name_H-M   'P 1'
#
loop_
_entity.id
_entity.type
_entity.pdbx_description
1 polymer ?
#
loop_
_entity_poly.entity_id
_entity_poly.type
_entity_poly.pdbx_seq_one_letter_code
_entity_poly.pdbx_strand_id
1 'polypeptide(L)'
;MRILVASYRREDVAIELYGRTDDGRSVTALYFGFSPYFDIVEPGESCLAVYRSDPEYVSEKDLSLWVDGQNRSVKRIIVRSPWKVPELREKCGKKYRILAADIPFHHRFIYDMDLGPSVEIDCEEIESDRKRYT
;
A
#
# COMPACT_ATOMS: atom_id res chain seq x y z
N MET A 1 -5.52 -11.29 -17.71
CA MET A 1 -6.53 -11.40 -16.63
C MET A 1 -7.37 -10.13 -16.55
N ARG A 2 -8.70 -10.24 -16.46
CA ARG A 2 -9.60 -9.14 -16.06
C ARG A 2 -9.78 -9.15 -14.55
N ILE A 3 -9.43 -8.05 -13.89
CA ILE A 3 -9.58 -7.88 -12.44
C ILE A 3 -11.06 -7.67 -12.13
N LEU A 4 -11.57 -8.40 -11.13
CA LEU A 4 -12.92 -8.27 -10.61
C LEU A 4 -12.93 -7.57 -9.26
N VAL A 5 -12.02 -7.97 -8.37
CA VAL A 5 -11.90 -7.46 -7.00
C VAL A 5 -10.43 -7.54 -6.59
N ALA A 6 -10.00 -6.61 -5.74
CA ALA A 6 -8.72 -6.68 -5.06
C ALA A 6 -8.92 -6.70 -3.53
N SER A 7 -8.10 -7.47 -2.83
CA SER A 7 -7.98 -7.46 -1.37
C SER A 7 -6.52 -7.58 -0.97
N TYR A 8 -6.28 -7.77 0.33
CA TYR A 8 -4.99 -8.18 0.84
C TYR A 8 -5.21 -9.10 2.04
N ARG A 9 -4.27 -10.03 2.25
CA ARG A 9 -4.24 -10.90 3.42
C ARG A 9 -3.21 -10.43 4.43
N ARG A 10 -3.42 -10.75 5.71
CA ARG A 10 -2.62 -10.20 6.81
C ARG A 10 -1.46 -11.07 7.25
N GLU A 11 -1.55 -12.37 7.01
CA GLU A 11 -0.61 -13.38 7.50
C GLU A 11 0.82 -13.11 7.03
N ASP A 12 0.97 -12.71 5.77
CA ASP A 12 2.26 -12.42 5.11
C ASP A 12 2.21 -11.15 4.25
N VAL A 13 1.15 -10.34 4.38
CA VAL A 13 0.94 -9.09 3.64
C VAL A 13 1.11 -9.29 2.13
N ALA A 14 0.18 -10.03 1.54
CA ALA A 14 0.08 -10.19 0.10
C ALA A 14 -1.15 -9.44 -0.45
N ILE A 15 -0.98 -8.77 -1.58
CA ILE A 15 -2.10 -8.28 -2.38
C ILE A 15 -2.72 -9.47 -3.11
N GLU A 16 -4.04 -9.52 -3.13
CA GLU A 16 -4.81 -10.53 -3.84
C GLU A 16 -5.62 -9.85 -4.94
N LEU A 17 -5.39 -10.26 -6.19
CA LEU A 17 -6.19 -9.83 -7.33
C LEU A 17 -7.03 -11.01 -7.81
N TYR A 18 -8.34 -10.93 -7.60
CA TYR A 18 -9.28 -11.92 -8.11
C TYR A 18 -9.72 -11.52 -9.51
N GLY A 19 -9.68 -12.48 -10.44
CA GLY A 19 -9.98 -12.18 -11.81
C GLY A 19 -10.38 -13.40 -12.64
N ARG A 20 -10.62 -13.12 -13.92
CA ARG A 20 -10.80 -14.15 -14.95
C ARG A 20 -9.76 -14.02 -16.03
N THR A 21 -9.21 -15.14 -16.47
CA THR A 21 -8.39 -15.24 -17.68
C THR A 21 -9.27 -15.10 -18.92
N ASP A 22 -8.61 -14.92 -20.07
CA ASP A 22 -9.24 -14.91 -21.39
C ASP A 22 -9.90 -16.26 -21.75
N ASP A 23 -9.30 -17.38 -21.31
CA ASP A 23 -9.86 -18.73 -21.44
C ASP A 23 -10.97 -19.07 -20.42
N GLY A 24 -11.38 -18.09 -19.59
CA GLY A 24 -12.55 -18.19 -18.73
C GLY A 24 -12.32 -18.83 -17.35
N ARG A 25 -11.08 -19.17 -16.99
CA ARG A 25 -10.73 -19.66 -15.65
C ARG A 25 -10.79 -18.53 -14.61
N SER A 26 -11.33 -18.83 -13.44
CA SER A 26 -11.21 -17.98 -12.26
C SER A 26 -9.83 -18.18 -11.64
N VAL A 27 -9.11 -17.09 -11.41
CA VAL A 27 -7.76 -17.11 -10.84
C VAL A 27 -7.60 -16.04 -9.77
N THR A 28 -6.67 -16.28 -8.85
CA THR A 28 -6.21 -15.29 -7.87
C THR A 28 -4.72 -15.08 -8.09
N ALA A 29 -4.32 -13.86 -8.44
CA ALA A 29 -2.91 -13.49 -8.49
C ALA A 29 -2.47 -12.91 -7.14
N LEU A 30 -1.32 -13.36 -6.63
CA LEU A 30 -0.74 -12.89 -5.37
C LEU A 30 0.48 -12.02 -5.67
N TYR A 31 0.55 -10.85 -5.03
CA TYR A 31 1.72 -9.98 -5.09
C TYR A 31 2.27 -9.73 -3.70
N PHE A 32 3.57 -10.01 -3.52
CA PHE A 32 4.28 -9.88 -2.26
C PHE A 32 5.26 -8.69 -2.29
N GLY A 33 5.58 -8.16 -1.11
CA GLY A 33 6.61 -7.12 -0.97
C GLY A 33 6.14 -5.70 -1.27
N PHE A 34 4.86 -5.48 -1.58
CA PHE A 34 4.29 -4.14 -1.58
C PHE A 34 4.25 -3.60 -0.14
N SER A 35 4.75 -2.38 0.08
CA SER A 35 4.83 -1.82 1.43
C SER A 35 3.78 -0.73 1.64
N PRO A 36 3.02 -0.75 2.75
CA PRO A 36 2.12 0.32 3.09
C PRO A 36 2.89 1.59 3.46
N TYR A 37 2.32 2.74 3.13
CA TYR A 37 2.91 4.03 3.46
C TYR A 37 1.85 5.11 3.60
N PHE A 38 2.27 6.23 4.18
CA PHE A 38 1.53 7.48 4.14
C PHE A 38 2.51 8.65 4.06
N ASP A 39 2.00 9.81 3.65
CA ASP A 39 2.81 10.97 3.35
C ASP A 39 2.50 12.10 4.36
N ILE A 40 3.54 12.79 4.83
CA ILE A 40 3.43 13.90 5.78
C ILE A 40 4.01 15.15 5.15
N VAL A 41 3.24 16.23 5.13
CA VAL A 41 3.69 17.52 4.57
C VAL A 41 4.54 18.26 5.59
N GLU A 42 5.75 18.62 5.19
CA GLU A 42 6.71 19.46 5.92
C GLU A 42 6.86 19.08 7.42
N PRO A 43 7.08 17.79 7.77
CA PRO A 43 7.21 17.40 9.17
C PRO A 43 8.50 17.93 9.79
N GLY A 44 8.41 18.35 11.05
CA GLY A 44 9.60 18.64 11.87
C GLY A 44 10.25 17.37 12.43
N GLU A 45 11.49 17.48 12.90
CA GLU A 45 12.26 16.34 13.40
C GLU A 45 11.61 15.62 14.60
N SER A 46 10.94 16.36 15.49
CA SER A 46 10.19 15.76 16.60
C SER A 46 9.05 14.85 16.13
N CYS A 47 8.48 15.12 14.95
CA CYS A 47 7.49 14.27 14.32
C CYS A 47 8.09 12.96 13.83
N LEU A 48 9.20 13.08 13.11
CA LEU A 48 9.89 11.96 12.50
C LEU A 48 10.47 11.02 13.56
N ALA A 49 10.99 11.59 14.66
CA ALA A 49 11.47 10.81 15.81
C ALA A 49 10.39 9.88 16.39
N VAL A 50 9.12 10.31 16.45
CA VAL A 50 8.01 9.46 16.92
C VAL A 50 7.87 8.23 16.03
N TYR A 51 7.88 8.41 14.71
CA TYR A 51 7.78 7.28 13.78
C TYR A 51 9.02 6.39 13.79
N ARG A 52 10.22 6.96 13.80
CA ARG A 52 11.47 6.17 13.82
C ARG A 52 11.63 5.31 15.08
N SER A 53 10.96 5.68 16.18
CA SER A 53 10.90 4.88 17.41
C SER A 53 9.82 3.79 17.40
N ASP A 54 8.94 3.78 16.39
CA ASP A 54 7.82 2.85 16.31
C ASP A 54 8.24 1.48 15.77
N PRO A 55 7.77 0.35 16.35
CA PRO A 55 8.08 -0.98 15.83
C PRO A 55 7.58 -1.22 14.39
N GLU A 56 6.53 -0.50 13.97
CA GLU A 56 5.99 -0.61 12.61
C GLU A 56 6.82 0.15 11.57
N TYR A 57 7.74 1.02 11.99
CA TYR A 57 8.55 1.80 11.07
C TYR A 57 9.53 0.92 10.29
N VAL A 58 9.63 1.17 8.99
CA VAL A 58 10.57 0.51 8.08
C VAL A 58 11.59 1.51 7.55
N SER A 59 11.11 2.58 6.91
CA SER A 59 11.98 3.62 6.34
C SER A 59 11.18 4.88 6.04
N GLU A 60 11.88 5.93 5.65
CA GLU A 60 11.28 7.17 5.15
C GLU A 60 11.91 7.59 3.82
N LYS A 61 11.18 8.34 3.00
CA LYS A 61 11.68 8.94 1.76
C LYS A 61 11.32 10.42 1.68
N ASP A 62 12.26 11.22 1.22
CA ASP A 62 12.03 12.62 0.87
C ASP A 62 11.38 12.73 -0.51
N LEU A 63 10.29 13.49 -0.58
CA LEU A 63 9.51 13.72 -1.79
C LEU A 63 9.22 15.21 -1.94
N SER A 64 9.01 15.62 -3.19
CA SER A 64 8.43 16.93 -3.53
C SER A 64 7.09 16.68 -4.21
N LEU A 65 5.99 17.04 -3.57
CA LEU A 65 4.64 16.82 -4.09
C LEU A 65 3.91 18.14 -4.31
N TRP A 66 3.05 18.17 -5.34
CA TRP A 66 2.16 19.30 -5.58
C TRP A 66 0.99 19.28 -4.59
N VAL A 67 0.98 20.22 -3.64
CA VAL A 67 0.00 20.33 -2.57
C VAL A 67 -0.45 21.78 -2.43
N ASP A 68 -1.76 22.02 -2.54
CA ASP A 68 -2.38 23.36 -2.47
C ASP A 68 -1.82 24.37 -3.49
N GLY A 69 -1.59 23.93 -4.72
CA GLY A 69 -1.16 24.82 -5.80
C GLY A 69 0.34 25.18 -5.79
N GLN A 70 1.15 24.47 -5.00
CA GLN A 70 2.61 24.62 -5.00
C GLN A 70 3.31 23.29 -4.69
N ASN A 71 4.58 23.18 -5.06
CA ASN A 71 5.42 22.07 -4.61
C ASN A 71 5.77 22.23 -3.13
N ARG A 72 5.54 21.19 -2.33
CA ARG A 72 5.88 21.14 -0.91
C ARG A 72 6.80 19.95 -0.62
N SER A 73 7.66 20.13 0.38
CA SER A 73 8.46 19.03 0.92
C SER A 73 7.56 18.06 1.67
N VAL A 74 7.70 16.78 1.36
CA VAL A 74 6.89 15.70 1.93
C VAL A 74 7.81 14.57 2.36
N LYS A 75 7.55 13.99 3.54
CA LYS A 75 8.15 12.73 3.96
C LYS A 75 7.14 11.61 3.79
N ARG A 76 7.53 10.59 3.02
CA ARG A 76 6.82 9.32 2.96
C ARG A 76 7.31 8.43 4.08
N ILE A 77 6.41 7.98 4.94
CA ILE A 77 6.70 7.01 5.99
C ILE A 77 6.24 5.64 5.54
N ILE A 78 7.18 4.70 5.42
CA ILE A 78 6.92 3.31 5.03
C ILE A 78 6.85 2.47 6.30
N VAL A 79 5.79 1.66 6.40
CA VAL A 79 5.48 0.86 7.61
C VAL A 79 5.33 -0.61 7.26
N ARG A 80 5.34 -1.49 8.27
CA ARG A 80 5.21 -2.95 8.08
C ARG A 80 3.77 -3.34 7.76
N SER A 81 2.82 -2.92 8.60
CA SER A 81 1.46 -3.46 8.56
C SER A 81 0.43 -2.47 8.01
N PRO A 82 -0.32 -2.81 6.93
CA PRO A 82 -1.29 -1.88 6.36
C PRO A 82 -2.43 -1.52 7.32
N TRP A 83 -2.87 -2.46 8.17
CA TRP A 83 -3.94 -2.22 9.15
C TRP A 83 -3.51 -1.31 10.31
N LYS A 84 -2.22 -1.01 10.46
CA LYS A 84 -1.70 -0.06 11.46
C LYS A 84 -1.68 1.37 10.95
N VAL A 85 -1.77 1.61 9.64
CA VAL A 85 -1.75 2.96 9.05
C VAL A 85 -2.78 3.91 9.69
N PRO A 86 -4.04 3.51 9.98
CA PRO A 86 -5.01 4.40 10.62
C PRO A 86 -4.60 4.87 12.02
N GLU A 87 -3.91 4.02 12.79
CA GLU A 87 -3.36 4.36 14.12
C GLU A 87 -2.10 5.23 13.97
N LEU A 88 -1.19 4.83 13.08
CA LEU A 88 0.11 5.48 12.91
C LEU A 88 -0.04 6.92 12.42
N ARG A 89 -0.91 7.19 11.46
CA ARG A 89 -1.08 8.55 10.88
C ARG A 89 -1.46 9.63 11.91
N GLU A 90 -1.99 9.23 13.07
CA GLU A 90 -2.39 10.17 14.14
C GLU A 90 -1.28 10.43 15.17
N LYS A 91 -0.20 9.63 15.19
CA LYS A 91 0.83 9.65 16.25
C LYS A 91 1.57 10.98 16.36
N CYS A 92 1.74 11.68 15.25
CA CYS A 92 2.43 12.96 15.24
C CYS A 92 1.53 14.19 15.55
N GLY A 93 0.26 13.92 15.87
CA GLY A 93 -0.73 14.94 16.21
C GLY A 93 -1.33 15.66 15.01
N LYS A 94 -2.48 16.31 15.24
CA LYS A 94 -3.33 16.93 14.19
C LYS A 94 -2.74 18.18 13.52
N LYS A 95 -1.56 18.64 13.96
CA LYS A 95 -0.93 19.86 13.41
C LYS A 95 -0.30 19.64 12.04
N TYR A 96 0.07 18.41 11.71
CA TYR A 96 0.64 18.09 10.41
C TYR A 96 -0.44 17.59 9.46
N ARG A 97 -0.33 17.99 8.20
CA ARG A 97 -1.20 17.46 7.15
C ARG A 97 -0.67 16.11 6.71
N ILE A 98 -1.52 15.10 6.87
CA ILE A 98 -1.29 13.75 6.34
C ILE A 98 -1.97 13.62 4.99
N LEU A 99 -1.28 13.00 4.03
CA LEU A 99 -1.77 12.69 2.70
C LEU A 99 -1.80 11.16 2.51
N ALA A 100 -2.73 10.70 1.67
CA ALA A 100 -2.82 9.32 1.20
C ALA A 100 -3.00 8.23 2.29
N ALA A 101 -3.24 8.58 3.55
CA ALA A 101 -3.32 7.63 4.67
C ALA A 101 -4.69 6.94 4.83
N ASP A 102 -5.67 7.31 4.02
CA ASP A 102 -7.03 6.76 4.00
C ASP A 102 -7.29 5.84 2.79
N ILE A 103 -6.31 5.70 1.90
CA ILE A 103 -6.43 4.84 0.73
C ILE A 103 -6.23 3.38 1.16
N PRO A 104 -7.21 2.49 0.92
CA PRO A 104 -7.07 1.07 1.24
C PRO A 104 -5.85 0.48 0.53
N PHE A 105 -5.14 -0.41 1.22
CA PHE A 105 -3.85 -0.93 0.77
C PHE A 105 -3.86 -1.56 -0.64
N HIS A 106 -4.91 -2.31 -0.96
CA HIS A 106 -5.09 -2.91 -2.29
C HIS A 106 -5.45 -1.88 -3.38
N HIS A 107 -6.18 -0.82 -3.05
CA HIS A 107 -6.38 0.30 -3.98
C HIS A 107 -5.08 1.05 -4.21
N ARG A 108 -4.30 1.26 -3.15
CA ARG A 108 -2.97 1.87 -3.23
C ARG A 108 -2.05 1.06 -4.15
N PHE A 109 -2.06 -0.26 -4.08
CA PHE A 109 -1.34 -1.12 -5.02
C PHE A 109 -1.76 -0.88 -6.48
N ILE A 110 -3.07 -0.88 -6.75
CA ILE A 110 -3.60 -0.62 -8.10
C ILE A 110 -3.13 0.73 -8.63
N TYR A 111 -3.19 1.78 -7.82
CA TYR A 111 -2.75 3.13 -8.22
C TYR A 111 -1.25 3.21 -8.48
N ASP A 112 -0.43 2.64 -7.60
CA ASP A 112 1.02 2.77 -7.69
C ASP A 112 1.63 1.92 -8.81
N MET A 113 0.97 0.79 -9.14
CA MET A 113 1.37 -0.09 -10.25
C MET A 113 0.69 0.30 -11.57
N ASP A 114 -0.12 1.36 -11.60
CA ASP A 114 -0.87 1.85 -12.76
C ASP A 114 -1.71 0.75 -13.45
N LEU A 115 -2.42 -0.04 -12.64
CA LEU A 115 -3.17 -1.20 -13.16
C LEU A 115 -4.54 -0.79 -13.70
N GLY A 116 -4.78 -1.15 -14.96
CA GLY A 116 -6.09 -1.10 -15.58
C GLY A 116 -7.00 -2.28 -15.18
N PRO A 117 -8.26 -2.30 -15.66
CA PRO A 117 -9.20 -3.38 -15.39
C PRO A 117 -8.80 -4.73 -16.03
N SER A 118 -7.95 -4.69 -17.04
CA SER A 118 -7.39 -5.85 -17.71
C SER A 118 -5.88 -5.72 -17.74
N VAL A 119 -5.20 -6.74 -17.23
CA VAL A 119 -3.74 -6.77 -17.06
C VAL A 119 -3.19 -8.10 -17.55
N GLU A 120 -1.96 -8.09 -18.04
CA GLU A 120 -1.16 -9.29 -18.23
C GLU A 120 -0.35 -9.53 -16.95
N ILE A 121 -0.27 -10.78 -16.51
CA ILE A 121 0.43 -11.15 -15.27
C ILE A 121 1.36 -12.30 -15.62
N ASP A 122 2.65 -12.07 -15.42
CA ASP A 122 3.67 -13.11 -15.40
C ASP A 122 3.89 -13.54 -13.95
N CYS A 123 3.73 -14.83 -13.66
CA CYS A 123 3.78 -15.35 -12.30
C CYS A 123 4.08 -16.85 -12.27
N GLU A 124 4.58 -17.30 -11.12
CA GLU A 124 4.74 -18.73 -10.81
C GLU A 124 3.48 -19.27 -10.13
N GLU A 125 3.11 -20.52 -10.42
CA GLU A 125 1.98 -21.18 -9.77
C GLU A 125 2.35 -21.60 -8.35
N ILE A 126 1.53 -21.22 -7.37
CA ILE A 126 1.75 -21.53 -5.95
C ILE A 126 0.74 -22.60 -5.51
N GLU A 127 1.11 -23.88 -5.65
CA GLU A 127 0.22 -25.00 -5.32
C GLU A 127 -0.16 -25.05 -3.82
N SER A 128 0.75 -24.66 -2.93
CA SER A 128 0.55 -24.70 -1.48
C SER A 128 -0.63 -23.86 -1.01
N ASP A 129 -0.93 -22.76 -1.71
CA ASP A 129 -1.99 -21.82 -1.36
C ASP A 129 -3.32 -22.10 -2.07
N ARG A 130 -3.34 -23.05 -3.02
CA ARG A 130 -4.54 -23.36 -3.81
C ARG A 130 -5.77 -23.69 -2.96
N LYS A 131 -5.58 -24.41 -1.85
CA LYS A 131 -6.64 -24.79 -0.90
C LYS A 131 -7.34 -23.60 -0.23
N ARG A 132 -6.75 -22.39 -0.26
CA ARG A 132 -7.35 -21.18 0.33
C ARG A 132 -8.36 -20.52 -0.61
N TYR A 133 -8.35 -20.87 -1.89
CA TYR A 133 -9.12 -20.23 -2.96
C TYR A 133 -10.04 -21.19 -3.72
N THR A 134 -10.18 -22.43 -3.24
CA THR A 134 -11.03 -23.50 -3.78
C THR A 134 -11.88 -24.11 -2.67
#